data_AF-A0A7Y3HUZ3-F1
#
_entry.id   AF-A0A7Y3HUZ3-F1
#
_cell.length_a   1.000
_cell.length_b   1.000
_cell.length_c   1.000
_cell.angle_alpha   90.00
_cell.angle_beta   90.00
_cell.angle_gamma   90.00
#
_symmetry.space_group_name_H-M   'P 1'
#
loop_
_entity.id
_entity.type
_entity.pdbx_description
1 polymer ?
#
loop_
_entity_poly.entity_id
_entity_poly.type
_entity_poly.pdbx_seq_one_letter_code
_entity_poly.pdbx_strand_id
1 'polypeptide(L)'
;NYRDVDDDGDGTDTTDEDVDGDGAPTNDDSADDGTPDYLDPIDDSTPPEQGVIEVNQLVTPNSDGRNDFLFIRGVENAKNNTLRIYNRWGIAVFEGSNYNNINNVFDGRSKGRSTLSVDDYLPAGVYFYIFEYDTPDGRITDNDYFYISR
;
A
#
# COMPACT_ATOMS: atom_id res chain seq x y z
N ASN A 1 -29.72 -20.33 7.14
CA ASN A 1 -30.47 -20.05 8.39
C ASN A 1 -29.70 -18.93 9.05
N TYR A 2 -29.92 -17.71 8.53
CA TYR A 2 -29.20 -16.49 8.90
C TYR A 2 -29.41 -16.23 10.39
N ARG A 3 -28.32 -16.09 11.14
CA ARG A 3 -28.40 -15.95 12.61
C ARG A 3 -28.54 -14.48 13.00
N ASP A 4 -28.02 -13.57 12.17
CA ASP A 4 -28.26 -12.14 12.17
C ASP A 4 -28.52 -11.65 10.72
N VAL A 5 -28.76 -10.35 10.53
CA VAL A 5 -28.84 -9.67 9.23
C VAL A 5 -27.45 -9.37 8.66
N ASP A 6 -26.49 -9.14 9.55
CA ASP A 6 -25.07 -8.85 9.31
C ASP A 6 -24.29 -9.86 10.18
N ASP A 7 -23.88 -10.99 9.59
CA ASP A 7 -23.38 -12.16 10.32
C ASP A 7 -21.91 -11.99 10.81
N ASP A 8 -21.13 -11.07 10.23
CA ASP A 8 -19.73 -10.79 10.59
C ASP A 8 -19.47 -9.38 11.16
N GLY A 9 -20.43 -8.47 11.05
CA GLY A 9 -20.41 -7.15 11.66
C GLY A 9 -19.66 -6.08 10.86
N ASP A 10 -19.49 -6.27 9.56
CA ASP A 10 -18.79 -5.33 8.67
C ASP A 10 -19.67 -4.13 8.24
N GLY A 11 -21.00 -4.23 8.46
CA GLY A 11 -21.98 -3.21 8.13
C GLY A 11 -22.71 -3.42 6.79
N THR A 12 -22.50 -4.54 6.13
CA THR A 12 -23.22 -5.02 4.95
C THR A 12 -24.21 -6.11 5.36
N ASP A 13 -25.46 -6.03 4.88
CA ASP A 13 -26.43 -7.08 5.15
C ASP A 13 -26.05 -8.33 4.34
N THR A 14 -26.08 -9.53 4.93
CA THR A 14 -25.76 -10.81 4.26
C THR A 14 -26.58 -11.06 2.98
N THR A 15 -27.74 -10.41 2.82
CA THR A 15 -28.53 -10.51 1.58
C THR A 15 -28.03 -9.62 0.46
N ASP A 16 -27.24 -8.59 0.78
CA ASP A 16 -26.69 -7.61 -0.16
C ASP A 16 -25.29 -8.04 -0.64
N GLU A 17 -24.76 -9.15 -0.14
CA GLU A 17 -23.47 -9.77 -0.47
C GLU A 17 -23.58 -10.87 -1.54
N ASP A 18 -24.65 -10.83 -2.35
CA ASP A 18 -24.83 -11.66 -3.56
C ASP A 18 -24.08 -11.00 -4.72
N VAL A 19 -22.75 -11.12 -4.72
CA VAL A 19 -21.83 -10.46 -5.64
C VAL A 19 -22.05 -10.96 -7.07
N ASP A 20 -22.33 -12.26 -7.25
CA ASP A 20 -22.54 -12.84 -8.58
C ASP A 20 -24.00 -12.76 -9.09
N GLY A 21 -24.94 -12.44 -8.19
CA GLY A 21 -26.34 -12.21 -8.50
C GLY A 21 -27.12 -13.49 -8.80
N ASP A 22 -26.63 -14.66 -8.37
CA ASP A 22 -27.29 -15.95 -8.54
C ASP A 22 -28.38 -16.22 -7.48
N GLY A 23 -28.49 -15.33 -6.48
CA GLY A 23 -29.44 -15.42 -5.38
C GLY A 23 -28.97 -16.30 -4.22
N ALA A 24 -27.68 -16.61 -4.15
CA ALA A 24 -27.07 -17.43 -3.12
C ALA A 24 -25.82 -16.75 -2.49
N PRO A 25 -26.02 -15.69 -1.69
CA PRO A 25 -24.91 -14.95 -1.04
C PRO A 25 -24.05 -15.80 -0.09
N THR A 26 -24.51 -17.00 0.29
CA THR A 26 -23.80 -17.87 1.23
C THR A 26 -22.65 -18.67 0.61
N ASN A 27 -22.46 -18.59 -0.70
CA ASN A 27 -21.39 -19.28 -1.41
C ASN A 27 -20.50 -18.34 -2.23
N ASP A 28 -20.69 -17.04 -2.08
CA ASP A 28 -19.82 -16.05 -2.67
C ASP A 28 -18.59 -15.92 -1.78
N ASP A 29 -17.43 -16.00 -2.42
CA ASP A 29 -16.09 -15.93 -1.81
C ASP A 29 -15.26 -15.09 -2.78
N SER A 30 -15.36 -13.78 -2.61
CA SER A 30 -14.76 -12.78 -3.48
C SER A 30 -13.23 -12.79 -3.42
N ALA A 31 -12.67 -13.22 -2.27
CA ALA A 31 -11.24 -13.31 -2.03
C ALA A 31 -10.61 -14.65 -2.49
N ASP A 32 -11.42 -15.68 -2.79
CA ASP A 32 -11.00 -17.06 -3.07
C ASP A 32 -10.10 -17.63 -1.96
N ASP A 33 -10.41 -17.28 -0.71
CA ASP A 33 -9.61 -17.62 0.47
C ASP A 33 -10.21 -18.80 1.26
N GLY A 34 -11.45 -19.20 0.91
CA GLY A 34 -12.22 -20.26 1.52
C GLY A 34 -13.21 -19.79 2.61
N THR A 35 -13.26 -18.49 2.88
CA THR A 35 -14.24 -17.84 3.74
C THR A 35 -15.31 -17.19 2.87
N PRO A 36 -16.58 -17.61 2.97
CA PRO A 36 -17.65 -16.90 2.27
C PRO A 36 -17.78 -15.45 2.77
N ASP A 37 -18.14 -14.54 1.86
CA ASP A 37 -18.16 -13.09 2.09
C ASP A 37 -18.98 -12.73 3.36
N TYR A 38 -20.15 -13.33 3.57
CA TYR A 38 -21.00 -13.12 4.76
C TYR A 38 -20.43 -13.56 6.12
N LEU A 39 -19.23 -14.12 6.14
CA LEU A 39 -18.48 -14.51 7.34
C LEU A 39 -17.09 -13.88 7.37
N ASP A 40 -16.78 -12.98 6.45
CA ASP A 40 -15.49 -12.29 6.37
C ASP A 40 -15.61 -10.87 6.94
N PRO A 41 -15.28 -10.65 8.23
CA PRO A 41 -15.37 -9.33 8.87
C PRO A 41 -14.38 -8.31 8.30
N ILE A 42 -13.53 -8.75 7.36
CA ILE A 42 -12.67 -7.89 6.56
C ILE A 42 -13.34 -7.84 5.20
N ASP A 43 -13.87 -6.67 4.84
CA ASP A 43 -14.30 -6.38 3.47
C ASP A 43 -13.07 -6.42 2.52
N ASP A 44 -12.61 -7.64 2.20
CA ASP A 44 -11.70 -8.00 1.11
C ASP A 44 -12.51 -8.41 -0.12
N SER A 45 -13.83 -8.17 -0.10
CA SER A 45 -14.73 -8.21 -1.26
C SER A 45 -14.34 -7.19 -2.34
N THR A 46 -13.37 -6.32 -2.03
CA THR A 46 -12.50 -5.73 -3.02
C THR A 46 -11.35 -6.69 -3.36
N PRO A 47 -11.41 -7.45 -4.48
CA PRO A 47 -10.17 -7.88 -5.13
C PRO A 47 -9.27 -6.66 -5.20
N PRO A 48 -7.93 -6.74 -5.02
CA PRO A 48 -7.06 -5.58 -5.06
C PRO A 48 -7.42 -4.84 -6.34
N GLU A 49 -8.15 -3.72 -6.18
CA GLU A 49 -8.82 -3.07 -7.30
C GLU A 49 -7.72 -2.87 -8.34
N GLN A 50 -7.93 -3.24 -9.59
CA GLN A 50 -6.91 -3.02 -10.61
C GLN A 50 -6.66 -1.50 -10.70
N GLY A 51 -5.66 -1.01 -9.97
CA GLY A 51 -5.57 0.42 -9.65
C GLY A 51 -5.12 0.77 -8.24
N VAL A 52 -5.19 -0.15 -7.26
CA VAL A 52 -4.76 0.13 -5.87
C VAL A 52 -3.28 0.43 -5.85
N ILE A 53 -2.98 1.61 -5.30
CA ILE A 53 -1.63 2.11 -5.11
C ILE A 53 -1.31 1.98 -3.63
N GLU A 54 -0.36 1.11 -3.30
CA GLU A 54 -0.03 0.77 -1.91
C GLU A 54 1.47 0.80 -1.70
N VAL A 55 1.92 1.52 -0.67
CA VAL A 55 3.34 1.63 -0.32
C VAL A 55 3.70 0.54 0.69
N ASN A 56 4.68 -0.30 0.36
CA ASN A 56 5.14 -1.34 1.27
C ASN A 56 5.72 -0.73 2.57
N GLN A 57 5.37 -1.30 3.71
CA GLN A 57 5.76 -0.82 5.03
C GLN A 57 7.14 -1.33 5.50
N LEU A 58 7.88 -2.09 4.67
CA LEU A 58 9.20 -2.63 5.02
C LEU A 58 10.23 -2.47 3.90
N VAL A 59 11.44 -2.03 4.26
CA VAL A 59 12.62 -2.01 3.39
C VAL A 59 13.79 -2.70 4.09
N THR A 60 14.40 -3.66 3.40
CA THR A 60 15.57 -4.43 3.85
C THR A 60 16.70 -4.40 2.81
N PRO A 61 17.51 -3.33 2.76
CA PRO A 61 18.54 -3.18 1.73
C PRO A 61 19.78 -4.03 2.05
N ASN A 62 19.63 -5.34 1.91
CA ASN A 62 20.63 -6.37 2.18
C ASN A 62 21.10 -7.12 0.91
N SER A 63 20.53 -6.77 -0.25
CA SER A 63 20.81 -7.36 -1.56
C SER A 63 20.42 -8.84 -1.70
N ASP A 64 19.39 -9.28 -0.99
CA ASP A 64 18.83 -10.63 -1.13
C ASP A 64 17.70 -10.75 -2.17
N GLY A 65 17.32 -9.62 -2.79
CA GLY A 65 16.25 -9.51 -3.78
C GLY A 65 14.86 -9.28 -3.19
N ARG A 66 14.71 -9.19 -1.87
CA ARG A 66 13.44 -8.97 -1.16
C ARG A 66 13.48 -7.66 -0.41
N ASN A 67 12.50 -6.79 -0.67
CA ASN A 67 12.35 -5.48 -0.03
C ASN A 67 13.63 -4.60 -0.09
N ASP A 68 14.52 -4.82 -1.06
CA ASP A 68 15.77 -4.06 -1.19
C ASP A 68 15.55 -2.55 -1.46
N PHE A 69 14.34 -2.20 -1.89
CA PHE A 69 13.87 -0.83 -2.07
C PHE A 69 12.40 -0.74 -1.65
N LEU A 70 11.91 0.49 -1.47
CA LEU A 70 10.51 0.76 -1.15
C LEU A 70 9.62 0.42 -2.35
N PHE A 71 9.07 -0.78 -2.37
CA PHE A 71 8.17 -1.19 -3.43
C PHE A 71 6.79 -0.54 -3.26
N ILE A 72 6.25 0.05 -4.32
CA ILE A 72 4.89 0.62 -4.34
C ILE A 72 4.04 -0.19 -5.32
N ARG A 73 3.09 -0.98 -4.83
CA ARG A 73 2.14 -1.73 -5.67
C ARG A 73 1.32 -0.75 -6.50
N GLY A 74 1.04 -1.08 -7.77
CA GLY A 74 0.22 -0.24 -8.65
C GLY A 74 0.85 1.09 -9.08
N VAL A 75 2.15 1.32 -8.84
CA VAL A 75 2.82 2.61 -9.12
C VAL A 75 2.70 3.07 -10.59
N GLU A 76 2.50 2.14 -11.52
CA GLU A 76 2.23 2.43 -12.93
C GLU A 76 0.97 3.26 -13.16
N ASN A 77 0.01 3.21 -12.21
CA ASN A 77 -1.22 3.99 -12.23
C ASN A 77 -1.04 5.37 -11.56
N ALA A 78 0.02 5.54 -10.76
CA ALA A 78 0.37 6.79 -10.09
C ALA A 78 1.08 7.77 -11.05
N LYS A 79 0.33 8.57 -11.81
CA LYS A 79 0.91 9.53 -12.78
C LYS A 79 1.48 10.76 -12.06
N ASN A 80 2.46 11.43 -12.69
CA ASN A 80 3.11 12.65 -12.16
C ASN A 80 3.50 12.54 -10.67
N ASN A 81 3.94 11.34 -10.27
CA ASN A 81 4.09 11.05 -8.86
C ASN A 81 5.34 11.72 -8.25
N THR A 82 5.28 12.01 -6.96
CA THR A 82 6.38 12.53 -6.15
C THR A 82 6.39 11.84 -4.80
N LEU A 83 7.53 11.26 -4.45
CA LEU A 83 7.78 10.60 -3.18
C LEU A 83 8.75 11.42 -2.34
N ARG A 84 8.33 11.77 -1.13
CA ARG A 84 9.17 12.41 -0.10
C ARG A 84 9.24 11.51 1.11
N ILE A 85 10.44 11.33 1.66
CA ILE A 85 10.66 10.51 2.85
C ILE A 85 11.34 11.35 3.91
N TYR A 86 10.88 11.19 5.14
CA TYR A 86 11.33 11.90 6.32
C TYR A 86 11.77 10.91 7.39
N ASN A 87 12.80 11.28 8.14
CA ASN A 87 13.11 10.57 9.38
C ASN A 87 12.15 10.99 10.51
N ARG A 88 12.25 10.31 11.66
CA ARG A 88 11.44 10.59 12.87
C ARG A 88 11.50 12.01 13.42
N TRP A 89 12.45 12.84 12.97
CA TRP A 89 12.56 14.24 13.37
C TRP A 89 11.97 15.21 12.34
N GLY A 90 11.32 14.69 11.29
CA GLY A 90 10.75 15.50 10.21
C GLY A 90 11.78 16.02 9.21
N ILE A 91 13.01 15.52 9.23
CA ILE A 91 14.05 15.92 8.26
C ILE A 91 13.88 15.07 7.00
N ALA A 92 13.74 15.73 5.85
CA ALA A 92 13.67 15.07 4.55
C ALA A 92 15.01 14.36 4.24
N VAL A 93 14.93 13.07 3.97
CA VAL A 93 16.08 12.20 3.63
C VAL A 93 16.06 11.74 2.18
N PHE A 94 14.90 11.80 1.52
CA PHE A 94 14.74 11.53 0.09
C PHE A 94 13.61 12.38 -0.47
N GLU A 95 13.81 12.86 -1.69
CA GLU A 95 12.79 13.51 -2.50
C GLU A 95 13.04 13.11 -3.96
N GLY A 96 12.01 12.60 -4.62
CA GLY A 96 12.09 12.17 -6.01
C GLY A 96 10.74 12.21 -6.70
N SER A 97 10.76 12.43 -8.02
CA SER A 97 9.57 12.40 -8.87
C SER A 97 9.68 11.29 -9.90
N ASN A 98 8.55 10.80 -10.42
CA ASN A 98 8.46 9.68 -11.38
C ASN A 98 9.01 8.35 -10.84
N TYR A 99 8.67 8.02 -9.59
CA TYR A 99 8.91 6.72 -8.98
C TYR A 99 8.24 5.60 -9.79
N ASN A 100 8.93 4.48 -10.00
CA ASN A 100 8.45 3.45 -10.93
C ASN A 100 8.85 2.00 -10.61
N ASN A 101 9.41 1.71 -9.44
CA ASN A 101 9.91 0.38 -9.06
C ASN A 101 10.95 -0.27 -10.00
N ILE A 102 11.49 0.44 -11.00
CA ILE A 102 12.39 -0.13 -12.00
C ILE A 102 13.76 0.54 -11.94
N ASN A 103 13.82 1.82 -12.29
CA ASN A 103 15.08 2.57 -12.40
C ASN A 103 15.08 3.84 -11.52
N ASN A 104 13.93 4.21 -10.97
CA ASN A 104 13.80 5.31 -10.04
C ASN A 104 13.13 4.81 -8.77
N VAL A 105 13.99 4.44 -7.82
CA VAL A 105 13.61 3.77 -6.57
C VAL A 105 14.35 4.39 -5.37
N PHE A 106 13.78 4.15 -4.19
CA PHE A 106 14.39 4.43 -2.91
C PHE A 106 14.87 3.13 -2.29
N ASP A 107 16.19 2.94 -2.27
CA ASP A 107 16.90 1.74 -1.82
C ASP A 107 17.47 1.90 -0.40
N GLY A 108 16.87 2.77 0.41
CA GLY A 108 17.32 3.04 1.77
C GLY A 108 18.51 4.01 1.88
N ARG A 109 19.02 4.56 0.77
CA ARG A 109 20.06 5.60 0.79
C ARG A 109 19.49 7.01 0.85
N SER A 110 20.14 7.87 1.63
CA SER A 110 19.81 9.30 1.66
C SER A 110 20.12 9.96 0.32
N LYS A 111 19.16 10.70 -0.23
CA LYS A 111 19.31 11.56 -1.42
C LYS A 111 18.87 13.01 -1.14
N GLY A 112 19.05 13.46 0.11
CA GLY A 112 18.70 14.82 0.54
C GLY A 112 19.61 15.91 -0.02
N ARG A 113 19.08 17.14 -0.13
CA ARG A 113 19.79 18.34 -0.60
C ARG A 113 20.87 18.78 0.41
N SER A 114 22.10 18.32 0.20
CA SER A 114 23.37 18.98 0.59
C SER A 114 23.94 18.93 2.02
N THR A 115 23.45 18.15 3.00
CA THR A 115 24.12 18.11 4.34
C THR A 115 24.24 16.76 5.05
N LEU A 116 23.50 15.74 4.63
CA LEU A 116 23.74 14.35 5.02
C LEU A 116 24.50 13.73 3.85
N SER A 117 25.58 12.98 4.11
CA SER A 117 26.35 12.26 3.09
C SER A 117 25.40 11.66 2.06
N VAL A 118 25.38 12.29 0.88
CA VAL A 118 24.67 11.77 -0.28
C VAL A 118 25.27 10.38 -0.51
N ASP A 119 24.42 9.36 -0.57
CA ASP A 119 24.78 7.93 -0.78
C ASP A 119 25.02 7.04 0.46
N ASP A 120 24.91 7.56 1.69
CA ASP A 120 24.93 6.68 2.88
C ASP A 120 23.58 6.00 3.10
N TYR A 121 23.62 4.71 3.46
CA TYR A 121 22.46 3.98 3.93
C TYR A 121 21.94 4.60 5.21
N LEU A 122 20.63 4.83 5.25
CA LEU A 122 19.94 5.34 6.42
C LEU A 122 19.95 4.28 7.54
N PRO A 123 20.05 4.70 8.81
CA PRO A 123 20.03 3.78 9.94
C PRO A 123 18.67 3.07 10.05
N ALA A 124 18.68 1.87 10.63
CA ALA A 124 17.46 1.14 10.93
C ALA A 124 16.51 1.96 11.82
N GLY A 125 15.22 1.91 11.52
CA GLY A 125 14.22 2.71 12.21
C GLY A 125 12.97 2.98 11.37
N VAL A 126 12.05 3.71 11.99
CA VAL A 126 10.81 4.18 11.35
C VAL A 126 11.07 5.45 10.57
N TYR A 127 10.54 5.48 9.34
CA TYR A 127 10.54 6.60 8.42
C TYR A 127 9.11 6.88 7.98
N PHE A 128 8.85 8.11 7.55
CA PHE A 128 7.53 8.55 7.12
C PHE A 128 7.61 8.94 5.66
N TYR A 129 6.56 8.66 4.89
CA TYR A 129 6.50 9.06 3.50
C TYR A 129 5.31 9.99 3.25
N ILE A 130 5.46 10.81 2.21
CA ILE A 130 4.34 11.47 1.54
C ILE A 130 4.48 11.14 0.07
N PHE A 131 3.50 10.43 -0.46
CA PHE A 131 3.41 10.02 -1.85
C PHE A 131 2.23 10.73 -2.52
N GLU A 132 2.56 11.68 -3.40
CA GLU A 132 1.56 12.44 -4.15
C GLU A 132 1.54 11.95 -5.59
N TYR A 133 0.36 11.76 -6.16
CA TYR A 133 0.20 11.29 -7.54
C TYR A 133 -1.16 11.65 -8.12
N ASP A 134 -1.25 11.60 -9.44
CA ASP A 134 -2.49 11.83 -10.18
C ASP A 134 -3.09 10.49 -10.61
N THR A 135 -4.39 10.36 -10.43
CA THR A 135 -5.26 9.26 -10.89
C THR A 135 -6.30 9.82 -11.88
N PRO A 136 -7.07 8.98 -12.59
CA PRO A 136 -8.21 9.44 -13.38
C PRO A 136 -9.22 10.27 -12.57
N ASP A 137 -9.38 9.98 -11.28
CA ASP A 137 -10.34 10.63 -10.38
C ASP A 137 -9.82 11.91 -9.73
N GLY A 138 -8.51 12.16 -9.83
CA GLY A 138 -7.87 13.38 -9.35
C GLY A 138 -6.53 13.14 -8.68
N ARG A 139 -6.02 14.18 -8.01
CA ARG A 139 -4.74 14.15 -7.31
C ARG A 139 -4.93 13.59 -5.90
N ILE A 140 -4.15 12.57 -5.56
CA ILE A 140 -4.14 11.88 -4.26
C ILE A 140 -2.87 12.24 -3.50
N THR A 141 -2.98 12.27 -2.18
CA THR A 141 -1.85 12.39 -1.24
C THR A 141 -1.94 11.26 -0.23
N ASP A 142 -1.15 10.22 -0.45
CA ASP A 142 -0.99 9.11 0.48
C ASP A 142 0.19 9.40 1.42
N ASN A 143 0.04 9.08 2.70
CA ASN A 143 1.06 9.31 3.70
C ASN A 143 0.90 8.34 4.88
N ASP A 144 1.99 7.66 5.20
CA ASP A 144 2.08 6.74 6.34
C ASP A 144 3.55 6.54 6.74
N TYR A 145 3.87 5.48 7.48
CA TYR A 145 5.22 5.09 7.85
C TYR A 145 5.66 3.77 7.23
N PHE A 146 6.98 3.57 7.18
CA PHE A 146 7.59 2.29 6.87
C PHE A 146 8.84 2.08 7.74
N TYR A 147 9.26 0.85 7.89
CA TYR A 147 10.44 0.47 8.66
C TYR A 147 11.61 0.12 7.74
N ILE A 148 12.80 0.64 8.05
CA ILE A 148 14.05 0.18 7.46
C ILE A 148 14.73 -0.77 8.45
N SER A 149 15.00 -1.99 8.02
CA SER A 149 15.83 -2.97 8.73
C SER A 149 17.02 -3.36 7.87
N ARG A 150 18.15 -3.71 8.46
CA ARG A 150 19.30 -4.24 7.72
C ARG A 150 19.83 -5.49 8.37
#